data_AF-A0A221SZ20-F1
#
_entry.id   AF-A0A221SZ20-F1
#
_cell.length_a   1.000
_cell.length_b   1.000
_cell.length_c   1.000
_cell.angle_alpha   90.00
_cell.angle_beta   90.00
_cell.angle_gamma   90.00
#
_symmetry.space_group_name_H-M   'P 1'
#
loop_
_entity.id
_entity.type
_entity.pdbx_description
1 polymer ?
#
loop_
_entity_poly.entity_id
_entity_poly.type
_entity_poly.pdbx_seq_one_letter_code
_entity_poly.pdbx_strand_id
1 'polypeptide(L)' 'MRPDLLRPLLGTLGVVIGFGLYAALGRLPQPWPHLLIGLAFVVLGISAWVYARGERWIQILGAVLALYGLLRATVLH' A
#
# COMPACT_ATOMS: atom_id res chain seq x y z
N MET A 1 22.99 -10.34 -19.76
CA MET A 1 21.88 -9.82 -18.93
C MET A 1 21.96 -8.30 -18.95
N ARG A 2 20.98 -7.61 -19.55
CA ARG A 2 20.94 -6.14 -19.48
C ARG A 2 20.57 -5.77 -18.04
N PRO A 3 21.28 -4.84 -17.38
CA PRO A 3 20.81 -4.36 -16.09
C PRO A 3 19.44 -3.73 -16.34
N ASP A 4 18.40 -4.31 -15.73
CA ASP A 4 17.06 -3.74 -15.71
C ASP A 4 17.10 -2.50 -14.82
N LEU A 5 17.73 -1.43 -15.31
CA LEU A 5 17.82 -0.11 -14.65
C LEU A 5 16.42 0.45 -14.36
N LEU A 6 15.40 -0.01 -15.09
CA LEU A 6 13.99 0.29 -14.85
C LEU A 6 13.51 -0.20 -13.48
N ARG A 7 13.99 -1.35 -12.99
CA ARG A 7 13.55 -1.92 -11.71
C ARG A 7 13.89 -1.05 -10.50
N PRO A 8 15.16 -0.64 -10.28
CA PRO A 8 15.50 0.25 -9.20
C PRO A 8 14.88 1.64 -9.38
N LEU A 9 14.75 2.14 -10.61
CA LEU A 9 14.15 3.45 -10.89
C LEU A 9 12.65 3.49 -10.55
N LEU A 10 11.89 2.44 -10.93
CA LEU A 10 10.50 2.25 -10.52
C LEU A 10 10.37 2.06 -9.01
N GLY A 11 11.32 1.37 -8.37
CA GLY A 11 11.40 1.24 -6.92
C GLY A 11 11.56 2.60 -6.22
N THR A 12 12.53 3.41 -6.65
CA THR A 12 12.77 4.74 -6.08
C THR A 12 11.58 5.67 -6.30
N LEU A 13 11.00 5.67 -7.50
CA LEU A 13 9.78 6.45 -7.79
C LEU A 13 8.62 6.02 -6.91
N GLY A 14 8.40 4.71 -6.73
CA GLY A 14 7.37 4.18 -5.84
C GLY A 14 7.56 4.64 -4.40
N VAL A 15 8.79 4.64 -3.89
CA VAL A 15 9.12 5.13 -2.54
C VAL A 15 8.84 6.62 -2.42
N VAL A 16 9.34 7.44 -3.35
CA VAL A 16 9.13 8.90 -3.33
C VAL A 16 7.64 9.24 -3.39
N ILE A 17 6.90 8.58 -4.28
CA ILE A 17 5.44 8.74 -4.41
C ILE A 17 4.75 8.33 -3.11
N GLY A 18 5.10 7.18 -2.53
CA GLY A 18 4.51 6.69 -1.29
C GLY A 18 4.70 7.65 -0.12
N PHE A 19 5.92 8.12 0.11
CA PHE A 19 6.21 9.10 1.17
C PHE A 19 5.55 10.45 0.91
N GLY A 20 5.56 10.92 -0.35
CA GLY A 20 4.89 12.17 -0.73
C GLY A 20 3.39 12.13 -0.50
N LEU A 21 2.72 11.06 -0.93
CA LEU A 21 1.29 10.85 -0.69
C LEU A 21 0.99 10.76 0.80
N TYR A 22 1.77 10.00 1.58
CA TYR A 22 1.55 9.89 3.02
C TYR A 22 1.65 11.24 3.73
N ALA A 23 2.68 12.04 3.40
CA ALA A 23 2.87 13.38 3.95
C ALA A 23 1.74 14.34 3.55
N ALA A 24 1.23 14.24 2.32
CA ALA A 24 0.12 15.06 1.84
C ALA A 24 -1.20 14.67 2.54
N LEU A 25 -1.47 13.38 2.68
CA LEU A 25 -2.68 12.86 3.33
C LEU A 25 -2.75 13.24 4.81
N GLY A 26 -1.62 13.29 5.51
CA GLY A 26 -1.56 13.71 6.92
C GLY A 26 -1.93 15.17 7.18
N ARG A 27 -2.02 16.01 6.14
CA ARG A 27 -2.44 17.42 6.25
C ARG A 27 -3.94 17.62 6.06
N LEU A 28 -4.67 16.59 5.67
CA LEU A 28 -6.12 16.68 5.48
C LEU A 28 -6.83 16.73 6.83
N PRO A 29 -8.00 17.40 6.91
CA PRO A 29 -8.82 17.37 8.11
C PRO A 29 -9.31 15.94 8.38
N GLN A 30 -9.51 15.62 9.65
CA GLN A 30 -10.19 14.39 10.06
C GLN A 30 -11.58 14.29 9.38
N PRO A 31 -12.03 13.11 8.92
CA PRO A 31 -11.43 11.77 9.05
C PRO A 31 -10.65 11.29 7.81
N TRP A 32 -10.43 12.16 6.82
CA TRP A 32 -9.89 11.82 5.50
C TRP A 32 -8.52 11.11 5.53
N PRO A 33 -7.56 11.47 6.39
CA PRO A 33 -6.28 10.76 6.47
C PRO A 33 -6.47 9.27 6.74
N HIS A 34 -7.36 8.92 7.67
CA HIS A 34 -7.58 7.51 8.06
C HIS A 34 -8.24 6.70 6.97
N LEU A 35 -9.26 7.26 6.33
CA LEU A 35 -9.95 6.63 5.20
C LEU A 35 -9.00 6.39 4.03
N LEU A 36 -8.24 7.41 3.64
CA LEU A 36 -7.37 7.35 2.45
C LEU A 36 -6.14 6.48 2.69
N ILE A 37 -5.54 6.53 3.89
CA ILE A 37 -4.44 5.63 4.24
C ILE A 37 -4.96 4.19 4.35
N GLY A 38 -6.09 3.98 5.01
CA GLY A 38 -6.72 2.65 5.09
C GLY A 38 -7.01 2.06 3.71
N LEU A 39 -7.59 2.86 2.81
CA LEU A 39 -7.85 2.47 1.42
C LEU A 39 -6.56 2.11 0.67
N ALA A 40 -5.47 2.87 0.87
CA ALA A 40 -4.18 2.55 0.26
C ALA A 40 -3.64 1.18 0.72
N PHE A 41 -3.79 0.84 2.01
CA PHE A 41 -3.43 -0.49 2.55
C PHE A 41 -4.32 -1.60 1.97
N VAL A 42 -5.62 -1.35 1.78
CA VAL A 42 -6.53 -2.30 1.13
C VAL A 42 -6.10 -2.58 -0.31
N VAL A 43 -5.88 -1.52 -1.10
CA VAL A 43 -5.46 -1.65 -2.50
C VAL A 43 -4.11 -2.37 -2.60
N LEU A 44 -3.16 -2.05 -1.72
CA LEU A 44 -1.87 -2.71 -1.65
C LEU A 44 -2.00 -4.20 -1.30
N GLY A 45 -2.82 -4.55 -0.30
CA GLY A 45 -3.07 -5.92 0.11
C GLY A 45 -3.71 -6.76 -1.00
N ILE A 46 -4.73 -6.22 -1.67
CA ILE A 46 -5.38 -6.85 -2.83
C ILE A 46 -4.36 -7.03 -3.98
N SER A 47 -3.56 -6.01 -4.26
CA SER A 47 -2.54 -6.06 -5.31
C SER A 47 -1.48 -7.13 -5.00
N ALA A 48 -1.03 -7.22 -3.75
CA ALA A 48 -0.08 -8.25 -3.30
C ALA A 48 -0.67 -9.66 -3.44
N TRP A 49 -1.94 -9.85 -3.06
CA TRP A 49 -2.65 -11.11 -3.20
C TRP A 49 -2.75 -11.55 -4.67
N VAL A 50 -3.12 -10.64 -5.57
CA VAL A 50 -3.26 -10.92 -7.01
C VAL A 50 -1.90 -11.16 -7.67
N TYR A 51 -0.87 -10.41 -7.28
CA TYR A 51 0.48 -10.58 -7.81
C TYR A 51 1.09 -11.92 -7.41
N ALA A 52 0.88 -12.34 -6.16
CA ALA A 52 1.54 -13.52 -5.60
C ALA A 52 0.68 -14.79 -5.61
N ARG A 53 -0.10 -15.03 -6.68
CA ARG A 53 -0.93 -16.25 -6.80
C ARG A 53 -0.17 -17.57 -6.61
N GLY A 54 1.14 -17.58 -6.82
CA GLY A 54 2.01 -18.75 -6.61
C GLY A 54 2.66 -18.85 -5.23
N GLU A 55 2.60 -17.82 -4.39
CA GLU A 55 3.32 -17.76 -3.11
C GLU A 55 2.37 -17.52 -1.95
N ARG A 56 2.16 -18.58 -1.15
CA ARG A 56 1.13 -18.63 -0.11
C ARG A 56 1.43 -17.64 1.02
N TRP A 57 2.70 -17.38 1.30
CA TRP A 57 3.12 -16.43 2.33
C TRP A 57 2.76 -14.98 1.97
N ILE A 58 2.97 -14.59 0.71
CA ILE A 58 2.66 -13.23 0.25
C ILE A 58 1.15 -13.01 0.15
N GLN A 59 0.37 -14.05 -0.16
CA GLN A 59 -1.09 -13.99 -0.08
C GLN A 59 -1.56 -13.71 1.35
N ILE A 60 -1.07 -14.47 2.34
CA ILE A 60 -1.42 -14.24 3.75
C ILE A 60 -1.07 -12.80 4.14
N LEU A 61 0.13 -12.34 3.78
CA LEU A 61 0.55 -10.96 4.02
C LEU A 61 -0.40 -9.94 3.36
N GLY A 62 -0.78 -10.17 2.11
CA GLY A 62 -1.73 -9.34 1.37
C GLY A 62 -3.11 -9.27 2.04
N ALA A 63 -3.63 -10.40 2.52
CA ALA A 63 -4.89 -10.43 3.27
C ALA A 63 -4.81 -9.70 4.60
N VAL A 64 -3.71 -9.87 5.35
CA VAL A 64 -3.47 -9.14 6.61
C VAL A 64 -3.40 -7.62 6.34
N LEU A 65 -2.69 -7.21 5.30
CA LEU A 65 -2.62 -5.81 4.86
C LEU A 65 -4.00 -5.24 4.51
N ALA A 66 -4.80 -6.00 3.75
CA ALA A 66 -6.12 -5.57 3.36
C ALA A 66 -7.06 -5.45 4.56
N LEU A 67 -7.03 -6.43 5.48
CA LEU A 67 -7.82 -6.40 6.70
C LEU A 67 -7.43 -5.23 7.60
N TYR A 68 -6.13 -4.99 7.77
CA TYR A 68 -5.63 -3.84 8.52
C TYR A 68 -6.08 -2.51 7.90
N GLY A 69 -5.98 -2.37 6.58
CA GLY A 69 -6.44 -1.17 5.87
C GLY A 69 -7.93 -0.90 6.09
N LEU A 70 -8.75 -1.96 6.05
CA LEU A 70 -10.19 -1.87 6.30
C LEU A 70 -10.49 -1.46 7.74
N LEU A 71 -9.84 -2.08 8.72
CA LEU A 71 -9.99 -1.75 10.14
C LEU A 71 -9.54 -0.31 10.42
N ARG A 72 -8.46 0.14 9.77
CA ARG A 72 -7.99 1.52 9.91
C ARG A 72 -8.95 2.54 9.32
N ALA A 73 -9.56 2.23 8.18
CA ALA A 73 -10.54 3.12 7.58
C ALA A 73 -11.84 3.26 8.40
N THR A 74 -12.21 2.22 9.17
CA THR A 74 -13.56 2.11 9.77
C THR A 74 -13.60 2.17 11.29
N VAL A 75 -12.60 1.59 11.97
CA VAL A 75 -12.60 1.39 13.43
C VAL A 75 -11.46 2.13 14.12
N LEU A 76 -10.28 2.22 13.48
CA LEU A 76 -9.09 2.85 14.06
C LEU A 76 -8.94 4.27 13.51
N HIS A 77 -9.71 5.21 14.06
CA HIS A 77 -9.62 6.65 13.82
C HIS A 77 -8.79 7.36 14.90
#